data_AF-A0A2A5NZY1-F1
#
_entry.id   AF-A0A2A5NZY1-F1
#
_cell.length_a   1.000
_cell.length_b   1.000
_cell.length_c   1.000
_cell.angle_alpha   90.00
_cell.angle_beta   90.00
_cell.angle_gamma   90.00
#
_symmetry.space_group_name_H-M   'P 1'
#
loop_
_entity.id
_entity.type
_entity.pdbx_description
1 polymer ?
#
loop_
_entity_poly.entity_id
_entity_poly.type
_entity_poly.pdbx_seq_one_letter_code
_entity_poly.pdbx_strand_id
1 'polypeptide(L)'
;MELLLIFVLAVLIFGPDKLPEFARTIGRWWREFNKLREMVNRELAKELEPLTSTVSEFQRAVSDVGRGVSELSRFEPSPAPSPRREAIDDDLRRLAEDLGVSVEGKSRSEVVREIREKVRELRGGDGPRS
;
A
#
# COMPACT_ATOMS: atom_id res chain seq x y z
N MET A 1 -30.17 16.55 -14.16
CA MET A 1 -31.49 15.92 -14.48
C MET A 1 -31.36 14.41 -14.75
N GLU A 2 -30.14 13.89 -14.85
CA GLU A 2 -29.79 12.52 -15.23
C GLU A 2 -30.31 11.47 -14.24
N LEU A 3 -30.19 11.73 -12.92
CA LEU A 3 -30.68 10.82 -11.88
C LEU A 3 -32.20 10.62 -11.91
N LEU A 4 -32.95 11.65 -12.29
CA LEU A 4 -34.41 11.58 -12.37
C LEU A 4 -34.83 10.71 -13.55
N LEU A 5 -34.10 10.77 -14.67
CA LEU A 5 -34.32 9.94 -15.85
C LEU A 5 -34.02 8.45 -15.54
N ILE A 6 -32.94 8.17 -14.83
CA ILE A 6 -32.60 6.81 -14.35
C ILE A 6 -33.68 6.29 -13.38
N PHE A 7 -34.16 7.14 -12.48
CA PHE A 7 -35.21 6.76 -11.53
C PHE A 7 -36.53 6.43 -12.26
N VAL A 8 -36.95 7.26 -13.21
CA VAL A 8 -38.14 7.00 -14.03
C VAL A 8 -37.97 5.71 -14.84
N LEU A 9 -36.80 5.46 -15.43
CA LEU A 9 -36.51 4.21 -16.13
C LEU A 9 -36.60 2.99 -15.20
N ALA A 10 -36.06 3.09 -13.98
CA ALA A 10 -36.17 2.03 -12.98
C ALA A 10 -37.63 1.80 -12.55
N VAL A 11 -38.43 2.86 -12.37
CA VAL A 11 -39.87 2.77 -12.10
C VAL A 11 -40.60 2.08 -13.26
N LEU A 12 -40.22 2.33 -14.51
CA LEU A 12 -40.85 1.71 -15.67
C LEU A 12 -40.51 0.22 -15.79
N ILE A 13 -39.26 -0.17 -15.48
CA ILE A 13 -38.81 -1.56 -15.55
C ILE A 13 -39.39 -2.38 -14.39
N PHE A 14 -39.28 -1.86 -13.16
CA PHE A 14 -39.63 -2.60 -11.95
C PHE A 14 -41.03 -2.30 -11.42
N GLY A 15 -41.62 -1.17 -11.79
CA GLY A 15 -42.92 -0.68 -11.30
C GLY A 15 -42.80 0.29 -10.12
N PRO A 16 -43.74 1.25 -9.98
CA PRO A 16 -43.72 2.25 -8.91
C PRO A 16 -43.92 1.64 -7.51
N ASP A 17 -44.54 0.46 -7.42
CA ASP A 17 -44.77 -0.23 -6.14
C ASP A 17 -43.55 -1.04 -5.68
N LYS A 18 -42.68 -1.47 -6.62
CA LYS A 18 -41.51 -2.29 -6.29
C LYS A 18 -40.37 -1.50 -5.67
N LEU A 19 -40.11 -0.29 -6.15
CA LEU A 19 -39.06 0.57 -5.57
C LEU A 19 -39.25 0.86 -4.06
N PRO A 20 -40.43 1.26 -3.56
CA PRO A 20 -40.64 1.44 -2.12
C PRO A 20 -40.58 0.11 -1.35
N GLU A 21 -41.02 -1.01 -1.94
CA GLU A 21 -40.88 -2.35 -1.36
C GLU A 21 -39.40 -2.72 -1.14
N PHE A 22 -38.55 -2.46 -2.15
CA PHE A 22 -37.10 -2.64 -2.06
C PHE A 22 -36.46 -1.70 -1.04
N ALA A 23 -36.83 -0.41 -1.06
CA ALA A 23 -36.30 0.58 -0.11
C ALA A 23 -36.61 0.20 1.35
N ARG A 24 -37.82 -0.31 1.62
CA ARG A 24 -38.19 -0.81 2.96
C ARG A 24 -37.32 -2.00 3.39
N THR A 25 -36.98 -2.88 2.46
CA THR A 25 -36.15 -4.06 2.73
C THR A 25 -34.69 -3.69 2.96
N ILE A 26 -34.12 -2.86 2.10
CA ILE A 26 -32.76 -2.30 2.26
C ILE A 26 -32.66 -1.49 3.55
N GLY A 27 -33.70 -0.70 3.88
CA GLY A 27 -33.72 0.10 5.12
C GLY A 27 -33.69 -0.76 6.39
N ARG A 28 -34.41 -1.88 6.41
CA ARG A 28 -34.31 -2.85 7.53
C ARG A 28 -32.91 -3.44 7.62
N TRP A 29 -32.33 -3.85 6.48
CA TRP A 29 -30.98 -4.42 6.44
C TRP A 29 -29.90 -3.41 6.86
N TRP A 30 -29.99 -2.15 6.43
CA TRP A 30 -29.06 -1.07 6.80
C TRP A 30 -29.04 -0.83 8.32
N ARG A 31 -30.22 -0.94 8.97
CA ARG A 31 -30.34 -0.81 10.42
C ARG A 31 -29.61 -1.95 11.15
N GLU A 32 -29.77 -3.18 10.68
CA GLU A 32 -29.07 -4.35 11.25
C GLU A 32 -27.56 -4.29 10.98
N PHE A 33 -27.15 -3.86 9.78
CA PHE A 33 -25.74 -3.65 9.45
C PHE A 33 -25.08 -2.63 10.38
N ASN A 34 -25.74 -1.49 10.65
CA ASN A 34 -25.21 -0.48 11.56
C ASN A 34 -25.07 -1.02 13.00
N LYS A 35 -26.03 -1.80 13.49
CA LYS A 35 -25.92 -2.46 14.80
C LYS A 35 -24.73 -3.43 14.83
N LEU A 36 -24.56 -4.25 13.79
CA LEU A 36 -23.45 -5.19 13.71
C LEU A 36 -22.10 -4.47 13.66
N ARG A 37 -21.99 -3.41 12.88
CA ARG A 37 -20.80 -2.55 12.86
C ARG A 37 -20.47 -1.99 14.23
N GLU A 38 -21.48 -1.55 14.97
CA GLU A 38 -21.27 -0.97 16.30
C GLU A 38 -20.82 -2.04 17.31
N MET A 39 -21.38 -3.25 17.26
CA MET A 39 -20.91 -4.39 18.06
C MET A 39 -19.47 -4.76 17.70
N VAL A 40 -19.18 -4.98 16.41
CA VAL A 40 -17.83 -5.29 15.92
C VAL A 40 -16.84 -4.20 16.31
N ASN A 41 -17.19 -2.92 16.20
CA ASN A 41 -16.31 -1.83 16.60
C ASN A 41 -16.07 -1.81 18.12
N ARG A 42 -17.07 -2.13 18.95
CA ARG A 42 -16.89 -2.24 20.41
C ARG A 42 -16.02 -3.43 20.79
N GLU A 43 -16.28 -4.62 20.24
CA GLU A 43 -15.47 -5.82 20.47
C GLU A 43 -14.03 -5.62 19.99
N LEU A 44 -13.83 -5.11 18.77
CA LEU A 44 -12.52 -4.81 18.23
C LEU A 44 -11.81 -3.72 19.04
N ALA A 45 -12.46 -2.63 19.43
CA ALA A 45 -11.81 -1.61 20.25
C ALA A 45 -11.30 -2.19 21.58
N LYS A 46 -12.05 -3.13 22.16
CA LYS A 46 -11.72 -3.79 23.41
C LYS A 46 -10.61 -4.85 23.26
N GLU A 47 -10.55 -5.54 22.13
CA GLU A 47 -9.49 -6.50 21.80
C GLU A 47 -8.22 -5.85 21.22
N LEU A 48 -8.35 -4.70 20.56
CA LEU A 48 -7.23 -3.99 19.94
C LEU A 48 -6.46 -3.15 20.96
N GLU A 49 -7.04 -2.71 22.08
CA GLU A 49 -6.33 -2.01 23.14
C GLU A 49 -5.06 -2.75 23.63
N PRO A 50 -5.11 -4.07 23.95
CA PRO A 50 -3.91 -4.83 24.28
C PRO A 50 -2.99 -5.10 23.07
N LEU A 51 -3.54 -5.24 21.86
CA LEU A 51 -2.73 -5.45 20.64
C LEU A 51 -1.94 -4.20 20.24
N THR A 52 -2.54 -3.02 20.37
CA THR A 52 -1.90 -1.72 20.08
C THR A 52 -0.72 -1.49 21.04
N SER A 53 -0.89 -1.90 22.29
CA SER A 53 0.17 -1.90 23.32
C SER A 53 1.31 -2.86 22.95
N THR A 54 0.98 -4.08 22.56
CA THR A 54 1.94 -5.12 22.13
C THR A 54 2.74 -4.69 20.90
N VAL A 55 2.08 -4.09 19.90
CA VAL A 55 2.73 -3.57 18.69
C VAL A 55 3.66 -2.41 19.04
N SER A 56 3.26 -1.50 19.94
CA SER A 56 4.13 -0.41 20.39
C SER A 56 5.33 -0.91 21.19
N GLU A 57 5.18 -1.95 22.02
CA GLU A 57 6.28 -2.54 22.78
C GLU A 57 7.27 -3.26 21.87
N PHE A 58 6.76 -4.02 20.90
CA PHE A 58 7.59 -4.63 19.87
C PHE A 58 8.33 -3.59 19.03
N GLN A 59 7.66 -2.52 18.59
CA GLN A 59 8.28 -1.44 17.84
C GLN A 59 9.38 -0.73 18.63
N ARG A 60 9.21 -0.57 19.95
CA ARG A 60 10.25 -0.05 20.85
C ARG A 60 11.41 -1.02 20.98
N ALA A 61 11.15 -2.30 21.23
CA ALA A 61 12.18 -3.33 21.32
C ALA A 61 13.01 -3.43 20.03
N VAL A 62 12.36 -3.42 18.86
CA VAL A 62 13.04 -3.41 17.56
C VAL A 62 13.86 -2.14 17.36
N SER A 63 13.36 -0.98 17.80
CA SER A 63 14.10 0.28 17.73
C SER A 63 15.33 0.27 18.64
N ASP A 64 15.22 -0.29 19.84
CA ASP A 64 16.33 -0.41 20.78
C ASP A 64 17.38 -1.41 20.30
N VAL A 65 16.95 -2.53 19.69
CA VAL A 65 17.84 -3.48 19.01
C VAL A 65 18.55 -2.81 17.84
N GLY A 66 17.83 -2.04 17.00
CA GLY A 66 18.42 -1.30 15.89
C GLY A 66 19.44 -0.26 16.34
N ARG A 67 19.21 0.41 17.48
CA ARG A 67 20.18 1.31 18.11
C ARG A 67 21.39 0.55 18.66
N GLY A 68 21.19 -0.56 19.37
CA GLY A 68 22.26 -1.40 19.89
C GLY A 68 23.17 -1.95 18.78
N VAL A 69 22.60 -2.36 17.64
CA VAL A 69 23.37 -2.81 16.46
C VAL A 69 24.16 -1.64 15.83
N SER A 70 23.63 -0.43 15.88
CA SER A 70 24.31 0.79 15.40
C SER A 70 25.44 1.24 16.34
N GLU A 71 25.28 1.07 17.65
CA GLU A 71 26.30 1.35 18.65
C GLU A 71 27.43 0.31 18.65
N LEU A 72 27.09 -0.96 18.42
CA LEU A 72 28.07 -2.04 18.23
C LEU A 72 28.89 -1.87 16.93
N SER A 73 28.36 -1.17 15.93
CA SER A 73 29.12 -0.79 14.72
C SER A 73 30.07 0.39 14.93
N ARG A 74 30.09 1.02 16.12
CA ARG A 74 30.80 2.28 16.39
C ARG A 74 32.11 2.13 17.18
N PHE A 75 32.43 0.94 17.68
CA PHE A 75 33.73 0.64 18.30
C PHE A 75 34.65 -0.06 17.27
N GLU A 76 35.64 0.68 16.74
CA GLU A 76 36.39 0.53 15.45
C GLU A 76 37.56 -0.51 15.41
N PRO A 77 38.24 -0.75 14.25
CA PRO A 77 39.34 0.14 13.81
C PRO A 77 39.39 0.45 12.28
N SER A 78 39.81 1.68 11.93
CA SER A 78 40.72 2.08 10.83
C SER A 78 40.50 1.54 9.38
N PRO A 79 40.57 2.40 8.34
CA PRO A 79 40.07 2.07 7.01
C PRO A 79 40.97 1.04 6.30
N ALA A 80 40.39 -0.09 5.92
CA ALA A 80 40.91 -0.99 4.90
C ALA A 80 39.81 -1.24 3.83
N PRO A 81 40.19 -1.38 2.56
CA PRO A 81 39.37 -1.01 1.40
C PRO A 81 38.18 -1.96 1.15
N SER A 82 37.11 -1.38 0.63
CA SER A 82 35.81 -1.99 0.26
C SER A 82 35.89 -3.25 -0.61
N PRO A 83 34.92 -4.18 -0.43
CA PRO A 83 34.21 -4.76 -1.57
C PRO A 83 32.68 -4.72 -1.41
N ARG A 84 32.12 -3.69 -0.76
CA ARG A 84 30.66 -3.44 -0.72
C ARG A 84 30.15 -2.64 -1.94
N ARG A 85 30.86 -2.69 -3.07
CA ARG A 85 30.41 -2.12 -4.35
C ARG A 85 29.80 -3.20 -5.25
N GLU A 86 30.38 -4.40 -5.32
CA GLU A 86 29.92 -5.48 -6.22
C GLU A 86 28.59 -6.12 -5.83
N ALA A 87 28.33 -6.37 -4.55
CA ALA A 87 27.10 -7.06 -4.13
C ALA A 87 25.81 -6.26 -4.41
N ILE A 88 25.90 -4.95 -4.63
CA ILE A 88 24.76 -4.11 -5.02
C ILE A 88 24.60 -4.07 -6.55
N ASP A 89 25.64 -4.44 -7.31
CA ASP A 89 25.63 -4.40 -8.77
C ASP A 89 24.93 -5.61 -9.38
N ASP A 90 24.97 -6.78 -8.72
CA ASP A 90 24.28 -8.00 -9.21
C ASP A 90 22.75 -7.85 -9.20
N ASP A 91 22.17 -7.31 -8.11
CA ASP A 91 20.73 -7.06 -8.03
C ASP A 91 20.29 -6.01 -9.05
N LEU A 92 21.12 -4.99 -9.28
CA LEU A 92 20.87 -3.94 -10.26
C LEU A 92 20.94 -4.46 -11.70
N ARG A 93 21.87 -5.37 -12.00
CA ARG A 93 21.96 -6.05 -13.30
C ARG A 93 20.75 -6.93 -13.57
N ARG A 94 20.33 -7.74 -12.59
CA ARG A 94 19.13 -8.59 -12.70
C ARG A 94 17.86 -7.78 -12.96
N LEU A 95 17.67 -6.69 -12.22
CA LEU A 95 16.53 -5.77 -12.44
C LEU A 95 16.59 -5.09 -13.81
N ALA A 96 17.78 -4.73 -14.28
CA ALA A 96 17.94 -4.15 -15.62
C ALA A 96 17.56 -5.16 -16.71
N GLU A 97 18.04 -6.40 -16.61
CA GLU A 97 17.73 -7.49 -17.54
C GLU A 97 16.22 -7.80 -17.58
N ASP A 98 15.58 -7.93 -16.41
CA ASP A 98 14.13 -8.19 -16.29
C ASP A 98 13.26 -7.09 -16.93
N LEU A 99 13.79 -5.86 -16.97
CA LEU A 99 13.12 -4.69 -17.57
C LEU A 99 13.55 -4.42 -19.02
N GLY A 100 14.44 -5.25 -19.58
CA GLY A 100 14.98 -5.09 -20.93
C GLY A 100 15.89 -3.85 -21.10
N VAL A 101 16.61 -3.47 -20.05
CA VAL A 101 17.55 -2.35 -20.00
C VAL A 101 18.98 -2.88 -20.18
N SER A 102 19.69 -2.42 -21.22
CA SER A 102 21.07 -2.83 -21.48
C SER A 102 22.05 -2.19 -20.49
N VAL A 103 22.83 -3.04 -19.82
CA VAL A 103 23.83 -2.70 -18.78
C VAL A 103 25.27 -2.64 -19.30
N GLU A 104 25.52 -3.02 -20.55
CA GLU A 104 26.87 -3.07 -21.12
C GLU A 104 27.44 -1.67 -21.36
N GLY A 105 28.54 -1.34 -20.67
CA GLY A 105 29.25 -0.07 -20.83
C GLY A 105 28.64 1.14 -20.15
N LYS A 106 27.52 1.00 -19.42
CA LYS A 106 26.84 2.10 -18.73
C LYS A 106 27.25 2.23 -17.27
N SER A 107 27.28 3.46 -16.76
CA SER A 107 27.53 3.71 -15.33
C SER A 107 26.30 3.31 -14.49
N ARG A 108 26.51 2.93 -13.24
CA ARG A 108 25.44 2.54 -12.30
C ARG A 108 24.31 3.59 -12.22
N SER A 109 24.68 4.87 -12.19
CA SER A 109 23.73 5.99 -12.13
C SER A 109 22.88 6.11 -13.39
N GLU A 110 23.44 5.72 -14.54
CA GLU A 110 22.78 5.76 -15.84
C GLU A 110 21.77 4.62 -15.97
N VAL A 111 22.17 3.41 -15.57
CA VAL A 111 21.30 2.21 -15.52
C VAL A 111 20.10 2.45 -14.60
N VAL A 112 20.32 3.03 -13.40
CA VAL A 112 19.24 3.35 -12.45
C VAL A 112 18.23 4.35 -13.03
N ARG A 113 18.72 5.35 -13.78
CA ARG A 113 17.86 6.37 -14.39
C ARG A 113 16.96 5.74 -15.45
N GLU A 114 17.53 4.89 -16.28
CA GLU A 114 16.83 4.21 -17.38
C GLU A 114 15.82 3.17 -16.86
N ILE A 115 16.17 2.42 -15.81
CA ILE A 115 15.23 1.54 -15.09
C ILE A 115 14.02 2.33 -14.59
N ARG A 116 14.24 3.47 -13.92
CA ARG A 116 13.15 4.30 -13.38
C ARG A 116 12.26 4.85 -14.50
N GLU A 117 12.84 5.19 -15.64
CA GLU A 117 12.13 5.70 -16.81
C GLU A 117 11.28 4.61 -17.46
N LYS A 118 11.86 3.41 -17.69
CA LYS A 118 11.16 2.25 -18.25
C LYS A 118 10.02 1.76 -17.33
N VAL A 119 10.27 1.72 -16.02
CA VAL A 119 9.24 1.37 -15.02
C VAL A 119 8.12 2.40 -15.00
N ARG A 120 8.43 3.68 -15.21
CA ARG A 120 7.41 4.74 -15.31
C ARG A 120 6.61 4.61 -16.60
N GLU A 121 7.23 4.28 -17.72
CA GLU A 121 6.56 4.01 -18.99
C GLU A 121 5.60 2.81 -18.88
N LEU A 122 6.01 1.75 -18.19
CA LEU A 122 5.19 0.56 -17.94
C LEU A 122 4.09 0.78 -16.88
N ARG A 123 4.29 1.66 -15.89
CA ARG A 123 3.33 1.91 -14.80
C ARG A 123 2.46 3.16 -14.98
N GLY A 124 2.78 4.05 -15.90
CA GLY A 124 2.34 5.44 -15.84
C GLY A 124 1.79 5.98 -17.15
N GLY A 125 0.59 5.52 -17.51
CA GLY A 125 -0.42 6.41 -18.06
C GLY A 125 -1.15 7.16 -16.94
N ASP A 126 -0.44 7.78 -15.98
CA ASP A 126 -0.94 8.96 -15.26
C ASP A 126 0.18 9.56 -14.39
N GLY A 127 0.51 10.82 -14.63
CA GLY A 127 1.40 11.61 -13.77
C GLY A 127 0.71 12.94 -13.48
N PRO A 128 0.67 13.42 -12.23
CA PRO A 128 0.07 14.70 -11.93
C PRO A 128 0.93 15.79 -12.57
N ARG A 129 0.29 16.56 -13.45
CA ARG A 129 0.83 17.81 -13.97
C ARG A 129 0.93 18.82 -12.84
N SER A 130 2.05 19.56 -12.89
CA SER A 130 2.46 20.65 -12.02
C SER A 130 1.36 21.65 -11.67
#